data_AF-A0A7T8KHP4-F1
#
_entry.id   AF-A0A7T8KHP4-F1
#
_cell.length_a   1.000
_cell.length_b   1.000
_cell.length_c   1.000
_cell.angle_alpha   90.00
_cell.angle_beta   90.00
_cell.angle_gamma   90.00
#
_symmetry.space_group_name_H-M   'P 1'
#
loop_
_entity.id
_entity.type
_entity.pdbx_description
1 polymer ?
#
loop_
_entity_poly.entity_id
_entity_poly.type
_entity_poly.pdbx_seq_one_letter_code
_entity_poly.pdbx_strand_id
1 'polypeptide(L)'
;EEGEPQEATDGIFPSTMGGGGSGPMSYGPPGFKGKMTLDDHYVITKHKNIYPKEDELDGILKLVTKLEEGLRSVSDELAEAKRGDKEEEEDKEKHRDIMGVARVGDLAKGLILSSDVVVDIVIISQARVGAPSPKLEDYELTERLEEAGFHVSSPPLLARVCLTSSKVKEEGAFEGLEDPLSKEKTLEALTELKRSNWFGSMA
;
A
#
# COMPACT_ATOMS: atom_id res chain seq x y z
N GLU A 1 -6.99 -56.49 -12.65
CA GLU A 1 -7.78 -55.30 -13.01
C GLU A 1 -7.22 -54.15 -12.19
N GLU A 2 -6.20 -53.53 -12.75
CA GLU A 2 -5.43 -52.45 -12.12
C GLU A 2 -6.18 -51.14 -12.40
N GLY A 3 -6.59 -50.44 -11.34
CA GLY A 3 -7.30 -49.17 -11.44
C GLY A 3 -6.34 -48.01 -11.65
N GLU A 4 -6.56 -47.25 -12.73
CA GLU A 4 -5.89 -45.99 -13.02
C GLU A 4 -6.24 -44.91 -11.97
N PRO A 5 -5.30 -44.06 -11.54
CA PRO A 5 -5.63 -42.88 -10.75
C PRO A 5 -6.08 -41.73 -11.66
N GLN A 6 -7.27 -41.20 -11.38
CA GLN A 6 -7.81 -40.02 -12.04
C GLN A 6 -7.05 -38.76 -11.60
N GLU A 7 -6.47 -38.02 -12.56
CA GLU A 7 -5.87 -36.70 -12.32
C GLU A 7 -6.97 -35.67 -12.04
N ALA A 8 -6.99 -35.15 -10.81
CA ALA A 8 -7.81 -34.01 -10.42
C ALA A 8 -7.16 -32.72 -10.96
N THR A 9 -7.75 -32.13 -12.00
CA THR A 9 -7.42 -30.77 -12.44
C THR A 9 -8.24 -29.77 -11.62
N ASP A 10 -7.73 -29.33 -10.47
CA ASP A 10 -8.32 -28.20 -9.76
C ASP A 10 -7.94 -26.90 -10.46
N GLY A 11 -8.98 -26.23 -10.97
CA GLY A 11 -8.90 -24.97 -11.68
C GLY A 11 -8.31 -23.87 -10.80
N ILE A 12 -7.32 -23.19 -11.38
CA ILE A 12 -6.72 -21.97 -10.86
C ILE A 12 -7.69 -20.84 -11.24
N PHE A 13 -8.05 -20.00 -10.26
CA PHE A 13 -8.89 -18.78 -10.30
C PHE A 13 -10.40 -18.94 -9.98
N PRO A 14 -10.95 -18.11 -9.05
CA PRO A 14 -12.38 -18.03 -8.81
C PRO A 14 -13.10 -17.40 -10.02
N SER A 15 -14.14 -18.08 -10.49
CA SER A 15 -14.97 -17.64 -11.63
C SER A 15 -15.88 -16.48 -11.23
N THR A 16 -15.68 -15.31 -11.81
CA THR A 16 -16.67 -14.22 -11.80
C THR A 16 -17.83 -14.59 -12.74
N MET A 17 -19.05 -14.61 -12.21
CA MET A 17 -20.31 -14.70 -12.94
C MET A 17 -20.45 -13.58 -13.98
N GLY A 18 -20.86 -13.91 -15.20
CA GLY A 18 -21.49 -12.94 -16.10
C GLY A 18 -21.48 -13.29 -17.59
N GLY A 19 -22.67 -13.57 -18.15
CA GLY A 19 -22.98 -13.30 -19.56
C GLY A 19 -22.90 -14.47 -20.52
N GLY A 20 -24.05 -15.10 -20.78
CA GLY A 20 -24.25 -15.93 -21.96
C GLY A 20 -24.11 -15.10 -23.24
N GLY A 21 -23.24 -15.55 -24.14
CA GLY A 21 -23.04 -14.95 -25.45
C GLY A 21 -22.36 -15.95 -26.38
N SER A 22 -23.17 -16.61 -27.21
CA SER A 22 -22.73 -17.49 -28.30
C SER A 22 -21.95 -16.69 -29.35
N GLY A 23 -20.62 -16.92 -29.42
CA GLY A 23 -19.72 -16.42 -30.46
C GLY A 23 -18.93 -17.57 -31.11
N PRO A 24 -18.54 -17.46 -32.40
CA PRO A 24 -18.08 -18.59 -33.20
C PRO A 24 -16.69 -19.11 -32.80
N MET A 25 -16.53 -20.42 -32.89
CA MET A 25 -15.33 -21.22 -32.63
C MET A 25 -14.10 -20.68 -33.38
N SER A 26 -13.16 -20.07 -32.66
CA SER A 26 -11.82 -19.78 -33.16
C SER A 26 -10.97 -21.06 -33.06
N TYR A 27 -10.66 -21.68 -34.20
CA TYR A 27 -9.69 -22.76 -34.30
C TYR A 27 -8.27 -22.19 -34.12
N GLY A 28 -7.88 -21.94 -32.86
CA GLY A 28 -6.48 -21.82 -32.49
C GLY A 28 -5.87 -23.21 -32.32
N PRO A 29 -4.60 -23.44 -32.73
CA PRO A 29 -3.96 -24.74 -32.57
C PRO A 29 -3.92 -25.16 -31.09
N PRO A 30 -4.16 -26.45 -30.77
CA PRO A 30 -4.24 -26.91 -29.39
C PRO A 30 -2.88 -26.85 -28.69
N GLY A 31 -2.83 -26.15 -27.55
CA GLY A 31 -1.96 -26.53 -26.44
C GLY A 31 -0.46 -26.41 -26.64
N PHE A 32 0.05 -25.18 -26.71
CA PHE A 32 1.37 -24.86 -26.15
C PHE A 32 1.20 -24.26 -24.75
N LYS A 33 0.57 -25.00 -23.83
CA LYS A 33 1.00 -24.90 -22.42
C LYS A 33 2.32 -25.64 -22.38
N GLY A 34 3.42 -24.94 -22.65
CA GLY A 34 4.76 -25.51 -22.54
C GLY A 34 4.84 -26.24 -21.21
N LYS A 35 5.19 -27.54 -21.25
CA LYS A 35 5.41 -28.32 -20.03
C LYS A 35 6.44 -27.54 -19.22
N MET A 36 6.06 -27.09 -18.02
CA MET A 36 6.96 -26.37 -17.13
C MET A 36 8.21 -27.23 -16.94
N THR A 37 9.37 -26.62 -17.13
CA THR A 37 10.64 -27.31 -16.98
C THR A 37 10.85 -27.70 -15.50
N LEU A 38 11.77 -28.62 -15.22
CA LEU A 38 12.12 -28.97 -13.84
C LEU A 38 12.61 -27.75 -13.05
N ASP A 39 13.33 -26.84 -13.73
CA ASP A 39 13.79 -25.58 -13.15
C ASP A 39 12.62 -24.64 -12.85
N ASP A 40 11.62 -24.54 -13.73
CA ASP A 40 10.40 -23.75 -13.48
C ASP A 40 9.65 -24.27 -12.25
N HIS A 41 9.52 -25.59 -12.13
CA HIS A 41 8.92 -26.22 -10.95
C HIS A 41 9.69 -25.92 -9.67
N TYR A 42 11.03 -25.95 -9.73
CA TYR A 42 11.88 -25.63 -8.58
C TYR A 42 11.72 -24.18 -8.16
N VAL A 43 11.76 -23.24 -9.12
CA VAL A 43 11.57 -21.80 -8.86
C VAL A 43 10.20 -21.54 -8.23
N ILE A 44 9.13 -22.12 -8.76
CA ILE A 44 7.78 -21.92 -8.24
C ILE A 44 7.62 -22.50 -6.84
N THR A 45 8.21 -23.66 -6.59
CA THR A 45 8.18 -24.28 -5.25
C THR A 45 8.91 -23.40 -4.24
N LYS A 46 10.10 -22.89 -4.60
CA LYS A 46 10.84 -21.96 -3.74
C LYS A 46 10.11 -20.64 -3.57
N HIS A 47 9.53 -20.09 -4.62
CA HIS A 47 8.73 -18.86 -4.58
C HIS A 47 7.55 -18.99 -3.62
N LYS A 48 6.79 -20.10 -3.69
CA LYS A 48 5.67 -20.37 -2.76
C LYS A 48 6.13 -20.47 -1.30
N ASN A 49 7.34 -20.96 -1.05
CA ASN A 49 7.86 -21.10 0.31
C ASN A 49 8.34 -19.79 0.93
N ILE A 50 8.69 -18.79 0.12
CA ILE A 50 9.13 -17.47 0.58
C ILE A 50 8.01 -16.42 0.51
N TYR A 51 6.89 -16.74 -0.14
CA TYR A 51 5.75 -15.83 -0.24
C TYR A 51 4.93 -15.88 1.05
N PRO A 52 4.40 -14.74 1.53
CA PRO A 52 3.58 -14.69 2.73
C PRO A 52 2.41 -15.65 2.64
N LYS A 53 2.06 -16.29 3.76
CA LYS A 53 0.85 -17.11 3.83
C LYS A 53 -0.39 -16.20 3.71
N GLU A 54 -1.50 -16.77 3.28
CA GLU A 54 -2.76 -16.04 3.12
C GLU A 54 -3.18 -15.30 4.39
N ASP A 55 -3.03 -15.94 5.56
CA ASP A 55 -3.34 -15.34 6.87
C ASP A 55 -2.44 -14.13 7.19
N GLU A 56 -1.15 -14.19 6.83
CA GLU A 56 -0.19 -13.11 7.08
C GLU A 56 -0.48 -11.91 6.19
N LEU A 57 -0.76 -12.18 4.91
CA LEU A 57 -1.11 -11.15 3.93
C LEU A 57 -2.44 -10.47 4.29
N ASP A 58 -3.45 -11.23 4.69
CA ASP A 58 -4.74 -10.70 5.14
C ASP A 58 -4.58 -9.83 6.40
N GLY A 59 -3.73 -10.24 7.35
CA GLY A 59 -3.37 -9.43 8.51
C GLY A 59 -2.75 -8.08 8.14
N ILE A 60 -1.81 -8.08 7.19
CA ILE A 60 -1.16 -6.86 6.67
C ILE A 60 -2.18 -5.95 5.99
N LEU A 61 -3.02 -6.50 5.10
CA LEU A 61 -4.01 -5.72 4.38
C LEU A 61 -5.05 -5.11 5.33
N LYS A 62 -5.51 -5.86 6.34
CA LYS A 62 -6.41 -5.35 7.39
C LYS A 62 -5.80 -4.20 8.18
N LEU A 63 -4.53 -4.32 8.59
CA LEU A 63 -3.81 -3.24 9.26
C LEU A 63 -3.76 -1.98 8.39
N VAL A 64 -3.38 -2.12 7.12
CA VAL A 64 -3.28 -0.99 6.18
C VAL A 64 -4.64 -0.35 5.95
N THR A 65 -5.70 -1.14 5.78
CA THR A 65 -7.07 -0.61 5.62
C THR A 65 -7.52 0.17 6.86
N LYS A 66 -7.33 -0.38 8.07
CA LYS A 66 -7.67 0.36 9.30
C LYS A 66 -6.85 1.64 9.47
N LEU A 67 -5.58 1.61 9.06
CA LEU A 67 -4.73 2.81 9.07
C LEU A 67 -5.21 3.88 8.09
N GLU A 68 -5.56 3.48 6.86
CA GLU A 68 -6.10 4.37 5.84
C GLU A 68 -7.44 4.98 6.28
N GLU A 69 -8.33 4.19 6.89
CA GLU A 69 -9.59 4.65 7.46
C GLU A 69 -9.38 5.63 8.63
N GLY A 70 -8.48 5.30 9.56
CA GLY A 70 -8.14 6.16 10.69
C GLY A 70 -7.55 7.50 10.24
N LEU A 71 -6.64 7.48 9.26
CA LEU A 71 -6.03 8.67 8.68
C LEU A 71 -7.04 9.52 7.89
N ARG A 72 -7.97 8.88 7.20
CA ARG A 72 -9.08 9.57 6.53
C ARG A 72 -9.96 10.30 7.54
N SER A 73 -10.30 9.67 8.68
CA SER A 73 -11.05 10.33 9.75
C SER A 73 -10.33 11.55 10.31
N VAL A 74 -9.02 11.44 10.58
CA VAL A 74 -8.22 12.59 11.06
C VAL A 74 -8.15 13.69 10.00
N SER A 75 -8.03 13.32 8.72
CA SER A 75 -8.06 14.28 7.62
C SER A 75 -9.40 15.03 7.55
N ASP A 76 -10.52 14.32 7.73
CA ASP A 76 -11.85 14.92 7.72
C ASP A 76 -12.05 15.85 8.92
N GLU A 77 -11.69 15.42 10.14
CA GLU A 77 -11.74 16.27 11.36
C GLU A 77 -10.92 17.55 11.21
N LEU A 78 -9.72 17.45 10.66
CA LEU A 78 -8.84 18.60 10.44
C LEU A 78 -9.40 19.55 9.37
N ALA A 79 -10.03 19.01 8.34
CA ALA A 79 -10.69 19.81 7.31
C ALA A 79 -11.91 20.55 7.88
N GLU A 80 -12.70 19.92 8.77
CA GLU A 80 -13.83 20.58 9.46
C GLU A 80 -13.36 21.66 10.44
N ALA A 81 -12.29 21.43 11.19
CA ALA A 81 -11.77 22.40 12.18
C ALA A 81 -11.32 23.73 11.54
N LYS A 82 -10.88 23.71 10.26
CA LYS A 82 -10.53 24.91 9.50
C LYS A 82 -11.72 25.64 8.88
N ARG A 83 -12.94 25.09 8.96
CA ARG A 83 -14.19 25.72 8.45
C ARG A 83 -14.81 26.73 9.41
N GLY A 84 -14.11 27.09 10.49
CA GLY A 84 -14.51 28.20 11.35
C GLY A 84 -14.46 29.53 10.59
N ASP A 85 -15.61 29.94 10.04
CA ASP A 85 -16.04 31.30 9.72
C ASP A 85 -16.01 31.82 8.27
N LYS A 86 -15.77 31.01 7.22
CA LYS A 86 -16.05 31.45 5.83
C LYS A 86 -16.63 30.37 4.92
N GLU A 87 -17.75 30.74 4.32
CA GLU A 87 -18.52 30.04 3.28
C GLU A 87 -17.67 29.76 2.03
N GLU A 88 -17.82 28.57 1.44
CA GLU A 88 -18.06 28.27 0.02
C GLU A 88 -17.73 26.80 -0.30
N GLU A 89 -18.67 26.09 -0.92
CA GLU A 89 -18.57 24.65 -1.21
C GLU A 89 -17.60 24.29 -2.36
N GLU A 90 -17.00 25.29 -3.02
CA GLU A 90 -16.13 25.10 -4.19
C GLU A 90 -14.64 24.91 -3.85
N ASP A 91 -14.20 25.18 -2.62
CA ASP A 91 -12.79 25.07 -2.19
C ASP A 91 -12.49 23.87 -1.28
N LYS A 92 -13.37 22.87 -1.27
CA LYS A 92 -13.24 21.63 -0.48
C LYS A 92 -11.93 20.86 -0.73
N GLU A 93 -11.31 21.04 -1.91
CA GLU A 93 -10.03 20.39 -2.26
C GLU A 93 -8.79 21.22 -1.91
N LYS A 94 -8.93 22.56 -1.77
CA LYS A 94 -7.77 23.46 -1.54
C LYS A 94 -7.43 23.64 -0.05
N HIS A 95 -8.34 23.26 0.85
CA HIS A 95 -8.14 23.40 2.30
C HIS A 95 -7.87 22.08 3.04
N ARG A 96 -7.83 20.93 2.34
CA ARG A 96 -7.42 19.67 2.97
C ARG A 96 -5.92 19.67 3.18
N ASP A 97 -5.52 19.69 4.45
CA ASP A 97 -4.11 19.62 4.78
C ASP A 97 -3.51 18.26 4.44
N ILE A 98 -4.25 17.17 4.58
CA ILE A 98 -3.82 15.83 4.13
C ILE A 98 -4.38 15.62 2.71
N MET A 99 -3.49 15.50 1.72
CA MET A 99 -3.85 15.26 0.33
C MET A 99 -4.17 13.79 0.07
N GLY A 100 -3.43 12.89 0.72
CA GLY A 100 -3.60 11.46 0.49
C GLY A 100 -2.66 10.59 1.30
N VAL A 101 -2.99 9.30 1.31
CA VAL A 101 -2.20 8.23 1.90
C VAL A 101 -1.78 7.32 0.75
N ALA A 102 -0.50 6.96 0.71
CA ALA A 102 0.06 6.10 -0.32
C ALA A 102 0.83 4.94 0.34
N ARG A 103 0.53 3.72 -0.10
CA ARG A 103 1.34 2.55 0.21
C ARG A 103 2.65 2.67 -0.56
N VAL A 104 3.79 2.42 0.09
CA VAL A 104 5.11 2.48 -0.55
C VAL A 104 5.95 1.25 -0.18
N GLY A 105 7.15 1.15 -0.74
CA GLY A 105 8.07 0.06 -0.39
C GLY A 105 7.60 -1.29 -0.93
N ASP A 106 7.90 -2.36 -0.18
CA ASP A 106 7.69 -3.73 -0.65
C ASP A 106 6.21 -4.11 -0.75
N LEU A 107 5.35 -3.51 0.09
CA LEU A 107 3.89 -3.67 0.01
C LEU A 107 3.35 -3.17 -1.32
N ALA A 108 3.73 -1.96 -1.73
CA ALA A 108 3.27 -1.36 -2.97
C ALA A 108 3.80 -2.10 -4.21
N LYS A 109 4.98 -2.72 -4.09
CA LYS A 109 5.64 -3.46 -5.16
C LYS A 109 5.21 -4.93 -5.22
N GLY A 110 4.45 -5.42 -4.24
CA GLY A 110 4.08 -6.83 -4.13
C GLY A 110 5.28 -7.75 -3.84
N LEU A 111 6.32 -7.22 -3.20
CA LEU A 111 7.58 -7.91 -2.89
C LEU A 111 7.71 -8.35 -1.43
N ILE A 112 6.63 -8.30 -0.67
CA ILE A 112 6.59 -8.79 0.71
C ILE A 112 6.88 -10.29 0.74
N LEU A 113 7.72 -10.72 1.68
CA LEU A 113 8.10 -12.10 1.93
C LEU A 113 7.57 -12.63 3.27
N SER A 114 7.57 -13.96 3.40
CA SER A 114 7.20 -14.71 4.61
C SER A 114 8.26 -14.53 5.71
N SER A 115 8.28 -13.36 6.33
CA SER A 115 9.12 -12.93 7.45
C SER A 115 8.99 -11.43 7.68
N ASP A 116 8.48 -10.72 6.67
CA ASP A 116 8.37 -9.28 6.69
C ASP A 116 7.22 -8.87 7.59
N VAL A 117 7.59 -8.22 8.68
CA VAL A 117 6.67 -7.68 9.67
C VAL A 117 6.48 -6.19 9.50
N VAL A 118 7.25 -5.55 8.62
CA VAL A 118 7.27 -4.09 8.47
C VAL A 118 6.56 -3.67 7.18
N VAL A 119 5.67 -2.69 7.27
CA VAL A 119 5.03 -2.08 6.11
C VAL A 119 5.23 -0.58 6.10
N ASP A 120 5.46 -0.03 4.91
CA ASP A 120 5.73 1.40 4.74
C ASP A 120 4.56 2.12 4.07
N ILE A 121 4.15 3.23 4.69
CA ILE A 121 3.07 4.09 4.24
C ILE A 121 3.57 5.53 4.26
N VAL A 122 3.26 6.30 3.23
CA VAL A 122 3.58 7.71 3.13
C VAL A 122 2.30 8.53 3.13
N ILE A 123 2.24 9.54 3.99
CA ILE A 123 1.17 10.54 4.02
C ILE A 123 1.67 11.77 3.26
N ILE A 124 0.87 12.26 2.32
CA ILE A 124 1.13 13.48 1.58
C ILE A 124 0.26 14.59 2.15
N SER A 125 0.88 15.68 2.62
CA SER A 125 0.16 16.85 3.14
C SER A 125 0.47 18.14 2.36
N GLN A 126 -0.50 19.06 2.22
CA GLN A 126 -0.31 20.41 1.65
C GLN A 126 0.32 21.39 2.64
N ALA A 127 0.03 21.19 3.93
CA ALA A 127 0.52 21.99 5.03
C ALA A 127 1.14 21.07 6.08
N ARG A 128 1.96 21.66 6.94
CA ARG A 128 2.56 20.97 8.08
C ARG A 128 1.51 20.77 9.15
N VAL A 129 0.72 19.72 9.01
CA VAL A 129 -0.07 19.18 10.11
C VAL A 129 0.94 18.59 11.10
N GLY A 130 0.76 18.85 12.41
CA GLY A 130 1.40 18.01 13.41
C GLY A 130 1.08 16.54 13.11
N ALA A 131 1.96 15.61 13.47
CA ALA A 131 1.75 14.18 13.17
C ALA A 131 0.30 13.80 13.49
N PRO A 132 -0.52 13.43 12.49
CA PRO A 132 -1.90 13.06 12.74
C PRO A 132 -1.87 11.82 13.62
N SER A 133 -2.46 11.90 14.81
CA SER A 133 -2.58 10.77 15.73
C SER A 133 -3.93 10.09 15.48
N PRO A 134 -4.04 9.08 14.58
CA PRO A 134 -5.31 8.39 14.38
C PRO A 134 -5.71 7.69 15.68
N LYS A 135 -6.96 7.87 16.09
CA LYS A 135 -7.55 7.16 17.23
C LYS A 135 -7.83 5.72 16.80
N LEU A 136 -6.83 4.87 16.95
CA LEU A 136 -6.91 3.46 16.65
C LEU A 136 -6.99 2.69 17.98
N GLU A 137 -8.18 2.23 18.34
CA GLU A 137 -8.42 1.57 19.64
C GLU A 137 -7.66 0.25 19.81
N ASP A 138 -7.37 -0.44 18.69
CA ASP A 138 -6.70 -1.75 18.68
C ASP A 138 -5.17 -1.68 18.51
N TYR A 139 -4.58 -0.48 18.36
CA TYR A 139 -3.19 -0.33 17.89
C TYR A 139 -2.36 0.61 18.76
N GLU A 140 -1.10 0.23 19.02
CA GLU A 140 -0.16 1.06 19.76
C GLU A 140 0.52 2.07 18.82
N LEU A 141 0.24 3.36 19.02
CA LEU A 141 0.82 4.45 18.24
C LEU A 141 2.08 4.99 18.94
N THR A 142 3.22 4.96 18.24
CA THR A 142 4.48 5.56 18.70
C THR A 142 4.86 6.69 17.75
N GLU A 143 4.62 7.94 18.16
CA GLU A 143 5.03 9.12 17.38
C GLU A 143 6.56 9.29 17.42
N ARG A 144 7.18 9.51 16.26
CA ARG A 144 8.61 9.78 16.12
C ARG A 144 8.82 11.04 15.30
N LEU A 145 8.90 12.17 16.01
CA LEU A 145 9.19 13.48 15.41
C LEU A 145 10.54 13.49 14.67
N GLU A 146 11.54 12.75 15.16
CA GLU A 146 12.86 12.62 14.53
C GLU A 146 12.80 11.94 13.15
N GLU A 147 11.91 10.96 13.00
CA GLU A 147 11.77 10.15 11.78
C GLU A 147 10.71 10.72 10.82
N ALA A 148 10.23 11.93 11.09
CA ALA A 148 9.20 12.57 10.29
C ALA A 148 7.87 11.82 10.23
N GLY A 149 7.51 11.08 11.30
CA GLY A 149 6.48 10.06 11.21
C GLY A 149 5.95 9.51 12.52
N PHE A 150 5.18 8.42 12.41
CA PHE A 150 4.76 7.61 13.54
C PHE A 150 4.77 6.13 13.15
N HIS A 151 4.94 5.27 14.14
CA HIS A 151 4.88 3.83 14.00
C HIS A 151 3.59 3.31 14.63
N VAL A 152 2.92 2.40 13.93
CA VAL A 152 1.76 1.68 14.45
C VAL A 152 2.15 0.24 14.65
N SER A 153 2.21 -0.17 15.91
CA SER A 153 2.55 -1.53 16.31
C SER A 153 1.27 -2.36 16.43
N SER A 154 1.27 -3.51 15.74
CA SER A 154 0.21 -4.51 15.75
C SER A 154 0.83 -5.90 15.80
N PRO A 155 1.34 -6.37 16.95
CA PRO A 155 2.12 -7.61 17.02
C PRO A 155 1.44 -8.77 16.26
N PRO A 156 2.12 -9.40 15.28
CA PRO A 156 3.56 -9.31 14.98
C PRO A 156 3.98 -8.19 14.01
N LEU A 157 3.04 -7.43 13.43
CA LEU A 157 3.25 -6.43 12.39
C LEU A 157 3.60 -5.03 12.94
N LEU A 158 4.30 -4.24 12.14
CA LEU A 158 4.67 -2.86 12.41
C LEU A 158 4.48 -2.03 11.14
N ALA A 159 3.61 -1.03 11.18
CA ALA A 159 3.46 -0.07 10.09
C ALA A 159 4.27 1.20 10.38
N ARG A 160 5.16 1.56 9.45
CA ARG A 160 5.89 2.83 9.49
C ARG A 160 5.17 3.84 8.60
N VAL A 161 4.81 4.96 9.20
CA VAL A 161 4.07 6.02 8.52
C VAL A 161 4.94 7.26 8.49
N CYS A 162 5.41 7.64 7.30
CA CYS A 162 6.24 8.82 7.09
C CYS A 162 5.42 9.95 6.47
N LEU A 163 5.59 11.18 6.97
CA LEU A 163 4.96 12.36 6.39
C LEU A 163 5.86 12.97 5.32
N THR A 164 5.25 13.32 4.19
CA THR A 164 5.86 14.15 3.16
C THR A 164 4.94 15.31 2.81
N SER A 165 5.52 16.47 2.47
CA SER A 165 4.72 17.62 2.03
C SER A 165 4.80 17.79 0.51
N SER A 166 3.69 18.12 -0.13
CA SER A 166 3.66 18.43 -1.57
C SER A 166 4.46 19.69 -1.93
N LYS A 167 4.83 20.50 -0.94
CA LYS A 167 5.69 21.68 -1.09
C LYS A 167 7.18 21.37 -0.95
N VAL A 168 7.55 20.13 -0.59
CA VAL A 168 8.96 19.71 -0.58
C VAL A 168 9.42 19.53 -2.03
N LYS A 169 10.10 20.54 -2.57
CA LYS A 169 10.82 20.41 -3.84
C LYS A 169 12.08 19.56 -3.65
N GLU A 170 12.35 18.74 -4.65
CA GLU A 170 13.46 17.77 -4.76
C GLU A 170 14.86 18.38 -4.57
N GLU A 171 14.99 19.70 -4.72
CA GLU A 171 16.26 20.43 -4.60
C GLU A 171 16.50 21.08 -3.23
N GLY A 172 16.12 20.45 -2.11
CA GLY A 172 16.50 20.93 -0.76
C GLY A 172 16.15 22.39 -0.40
N ALA A 173 15.38 23.08 -1.24
CA ALA A 173 15.09 24.49 -1.15
C ALA A 173 13.89 24.69 -0.22
N PHE A 174 14.17 24.60 1.08
CA PHE A 174 13.30 25.14 2.10
C PHE A 174 13.60 26.63 2.21
N GLU A 175 12.90 27.48 1.44
CA GLU A 175 12.89 28.91 1.72
C GLU A 175 12.19 29.13 3.08
N GLY A 176 13.00 29.37 4.12
CA GLY A 176 12.60 30.23 5.23
C GLY A 176 11.78 29.62 6.38
N LEU A 177 11.87 28.32 6.67
CA LEU A 177 11.30 27.79 7.93
C LEU A 177 12.22 26.73 8.54
N GLU A 178 12.63 26.97 9.79
CA GLU A 178 13.24 25.93 10.63
C GLU A 178 12.23 24.80 10.80
N ASP A 179 12.59 23.65 10.25
CA ASP A 179 11.73 22.49 10.20
C ASP A 179 11.95 21.62 11.45
N PRO A 180 10.90 21.34 12.27
CA PRO A 180 11.00 20.35 13.34
C PRO A 180 10.99 18.90 12.82
N LEU A 181 10.90 18.73 11.49
CA LEU A 181 10.85 17.44 10.80
C LEU A 181 12.17 17.26 10.03
N SER A 182 12.81 16.10 10.13
CA SER A 182 14.07 15.86 9.44
C SER A 182 13.86 15.94 7.92
N LYS A 183 14.43 16.98 7.30
CA LYS A 183 14.34 17.25 5.85
C LYS A 183 14.75 16.02 5.04
N GLU A 184 15.79 15.33 5.51
CA GLU A 184 16.32 14.12 4.90
C GLU A 184 15.28 12.99 4.85
N LYS A 185 14.56 12.72 5.95
CA LYS A 185 13.54 11.66 6.00
C LYS A 185 12.31 11.97 5.17
N THR A 186 11.94 13.24 5.12
CA THR A 186 10.82 13.72 4.29
C THR A 186 11.11 13.54 2.79
N LEU A 187 12.37 13.78 2.38
CA LEU A 187 12.86 13.58 1.01
C LEU A 187 13.02 12.09 0.67
N GLU A 188 13.47 11.29 1.63
CA GLU A 188 13.55 9.82 1.50
C GLU A 188 12.15 9.25 1.25
N ALA A 189 11.16 9.64 2.05
CA ALA A 189 9.76 9.27 1.87
C ALA A 189 9.20 9.68 0.50
N LEU A 190 9.52 10.89 0.02
CA LEU A 190 9.11 11.36 -1.31
C LEU A 190 9.77 10.54 -2.42
N THR A 191 11.04 10.19 -2.25
CA THR A 191 11.79 9.36 -3.20
C THR A 191 11.18 7.97 -3.28
N GLU A 192 10.81 7.37 -2.14
CA GLU A 192 10.19 6.05 -2.10
C GLU A 192 8.77 6.06 -2.69
N LEU A 193 8.01 7.14 -2.48
CA LEU A 193 6.73 7.36 -3.15
C LEU A 193 6.89 7.38 -4.68
N LYS A 194 7.88 8.11 -5.20
CA LYS A 194 8.17 8.14 -6.65
C LYS A 194 8.58 6.77 -7.18
N ARG A 195 9.46 6.06 -6.47
CA ARG A 195 9.89 4.70 -6.82
C ARG A 195 8.71 3.73 -6.89
N SER A 196 7.81 3.83 -5.92
CA SER A 196 6.60 2.99 -5.84
C SER A 196 5.65 3.29 -7.00
N ASN A 197 5.42 4.57 -7.31
CA ASN A 197 4.60 4.96 -8.47
C ASN A 197 5.24 4.53 -9.81
N TRP A 198 6.55 4.67 -9.95
CA TRP A 198 7.27 4.19 -11.13
C TRP A 198 7.14 2.68 -11.31
N PHE A 199 7.29 1.91 -10.22
CA PHE A 199 7.13 0.47 -10.25
C PHE A 199 5.71 0.06 -10.66
N GLY A 200 4.68 0.70 -10.08
CA GLY A 200 3.29 0.43 -10.44
C GLY A 200 2.92 0.81 -11.89
N SER A 201 3.62 1.78 -12.50
CA SER A 201 3.42 2.12 -13.91
C SER A 201 4.13 1.19 -14.88
N MET A 202 5.07 0.37 -14.40
CA MET A 202 5.83 -0.59 -15.22
C MET A 202 5.27 -2.02 -15.17
N ALA A 203 4.47 -2.34 -14.15
CA ALA A 203 3.79 -3.63 -13.99
C ALA A 203 2.55 -3.74 -14.88
#